data_AF-A0A4R4HJI5-F1
#
_entry.id   AF-A0A4R4HJI5-F1
#
_cell.length_a   1.000
_cell.length_b   1.000
_cell.length_c   1.000
_cell.angle_alpha   90.00
_cell.angle_beta   90.00
_cell.angle_gamma   90.00
#
_symmetry.space_group_name_H-M   'P 1'
#
loop_
_entity.id
_entity.type
_entity.pdbx_description
1 polymer ?
#
loop_
_entity_poly.entity_id
_entity_poly.type
_entity_poly.pdbx_seq_one_letter_code
_entity_poly.pdbx_strand_id
1 'polypeptide(L)'
;MEVQLEESNLLEFILSPANLNATYIYAFVEDGSCSGSQKMKNNAQIEMKLSPARYTIVTIAGLGEEYVIPENPRLDDVIVMRAGNRSARAMMMGTVLSNLFSVF
;
A
#
# COMPACT_ATOMS: atom_id res chain seq x y z
N MET A 1 -0.58 -12.02 -19.23
CA MET A 1 -1.30 -12.93 -18.33
C MET A 1 -1.38 -12.23 -16.99
N GLU A 2 -2.60 -11.90 -16.55
CA GLU A 2 -2.87 -11.17 -15.31
C GLU A 2 -2.54 -12.03 -14.10
N VAL A 3 -1.86 -11.43 -13.13
CA VAL A 3 -1.64 -12.04 -11.81
C VAL A 3 -2.81 -11.65 -10.94
N GLN A 4 -3.73 -12.60 -10.72
CA GLN A 4 -4.70 -12.48 -9.65
C GLN A 4 -4.01 -12.88 -8.34
N LEU A 5 -3.89 -11.93 -7.42
CA LEU A 5 -3.45 -12.21 -6.05
C LEU A 5 -4.57 -13.03 -5.38
N GLU A 6 -4.29 -14.26 -4.95
CA GLU A 6 -5.29 -15.05 -4.23
C GLU A 6 -5.70 -14.36 -2.93
N GLU A 7 -6.95 -13.91 -2.92
CA GLU A 7 -7.69 -13.40 -1.79
C GLU A 7 -7.87 -14.50 -0.74
N SER A 8 -7.22 -14.38 0.42
CA SER A 8 -7.86 -14.79 1.67
C SER A 8 -7.05 -14.34 2.89
N ASN A 9 -7.74 -13.72 3.83
CA ASN A 9 -7.31 -13.22 5.14
C ASN A 9 -6.71 -11.80 5.23
N LEU A 10 -5.84 -11.33 4.32
CA LEU A 10 -5.33 -9.95 4.39
C LEU A 10 -6.28 -8.91 3.76
N LEU A 11 -6.97 -9.29 2.68
CA LEU A 11 -7.92 -8.43 1.96
C LEU A 11 -9.21 -8.22 2.76
N GLU A 12 -9.69 -9.21 3.51
CA GLU A 12 -10.88 -9.06 4.36
C GLU A 12 -10.69 -8.06 5.52
N PHE A 13 -9.48 -7.98 6.10
CA PHE A 13 -9.21 -7.08 7.22
C PHE A 13 -9.02 -5.62 6.76
N ILE A 14 -8.47 -5.42 5.55
CA ILE A 14 -8.24 -4.09 4.96
C ILE A 14 -9.52 -3.51 4.34
N LEU A 15 -10.50 -4.34 3.94
CA LEU A 15 -11.67 -3.89 3.16
C LEU A 15 -12.99 -3.80 3.96
N SER A 16 -12.94 -3.85 5.30
CA SER A 16 -14.16 -3.62 6.10
C SER A 16 -14.78 -2.25 5.75
N PRO A 17 -16.04 -2.18 5.26
CA PRO A 17 -16.61 -0.99 4.61
C PRO A 17 -16.80 0.24 5.50
N ALA A 18 -16.48 0.16 6.79
CA ALA A 18 -17.00 1.10 7.77
C ALA A 18 -16.19 2.39 7.97
N ASN A 19 -14.95 2.53 7.46
CA ASN A 19 -14.19 3.76 7.81
C ASN A 19 -12.95 4.20 6.99
N LEU A 20 -12.72 3.71 5.77
CA LEU A 20 -11.45 4.02 5.10
C LEU A 20 -11.58 5.19 4.11
N ASN A 21 -11.15 6.37 4.56
CA ASN A 21 -10.50 7.33 3.67
C ASN A 21 -9.49 6.57 2.78
N ALA A 22 -9.31 7.03 1.53
CA ALA A 22 -8.55 6.36 0.49
C ALA A 22 -7.34 5.55 0.98
N THR A 23 -7.32 4.26 0.63
CA THR A 23 -6.22 3.34 0.93
C THR A 23 -5.13 3.51 -0.12
N TYR A 24 -3.89 3.68 0.32
CA TYR A 24 -2.72 3.70 -0.55
C TYR A 24 -2.03 2.35 -0.51
N ILE A 25 -1.66 1.84 -1.68
CA ILE A 25 -0.88 0.62 -1.84
C ILE A 25 0.43 0.99 -2.53
N TYR A 26 1.54 0.53 -1.98
CA TYR A 26 2.88 0.68 -2.53
C TYR A 26 3.52 -0.68 -2.73
N ALA A 27 4.32 -0.80 -3.79
CA ALA A 27 5.19 -1.93 -4.04
C ALA A 27 6.64 -1.47 -4.00
N PHE A 28 7.37 -1.88 -2.96
CA PHE A 28 8.80 -1.58 -2.80
C PHE A 28 9.64 -2.78 -3.20
N VAL A 29 10.66 -2.55 -4.03
CA VAL A 29 11.66 -3.58 -4.33
C VAL A 29 12.65 -3.72 -3.16
N GLU A 30 13.54 -4.71 -3.22
CA GLU A 30 14.43 -5.10 -2.11
C GLU A 30 15.34 -3.98 -1.58
N ASP A 31 15.70 -2.99 -2.41
CA ASP A 31 16.49 -1.83 -1.99
C ASP A 31 15.66 -0.71 -1.31
N GLY A 32 14.35 -0.95 -1.12
CA GLY A 32 13.40 -0.03 -0.53
C GLY A 32 12.88 1.05 -1.48
N SER A 33 13.22 1.01 -2.77
CA SER A 33 12.71 1.94 -3.79
C SER A 33 11.27 1.60 -4.17
N CYS A 34 10.43 2.61 -4.34
CA CYS A 34 9.04 2.43 -4.80
C CYS A 34 9.01 2.09 -6.30
N SER A 35 8.54 0.89 -6.64
CA SER A 35 8.38 0.43 -8.02
C SER A 35 6.96 0.65 -8.56
N GLY A 36 5.98 0.88 -7.69
CA GLY A 36 4.60 1.09 -8.08
C GLY A 36 3.75 1.57 -6.90
N SER A 37 2.72 2.35 -7.20
CA SER A 37 1.77 2.81 -6.20
C SER A 37 0.37 2.93 -6.78
N GLN A 38 -0.66 2.69 -5.97
CA GLN A 38 -2.04 2.90 -6.36
C GLN A 38 -2.86 3.44 -5.18
N LYS A 39 -3.72 4.41 -5.48
CA LYS A 39 -4.71 4.93 -4.55
C LYS A 39 -6.06 4.25 -4.82
N MET A 40 -6.52 3.48 -3.86
CA MET A 40 -7.82 2.84 -3.86
C MET A 40 -8.91 3.86 -3.54
N LYS A 41 -9.98 3.88 -4.34
CA LYS A 41 -11.12 4.79 -4.17
C LYS A 41 -12.42 4.07 -3.76
N ASN A 42 -12.44 2.74 -3.83
CA ASN A 42 -13.57 1.86 -3.52
C ASN A 42 -13.04 0.46 -3.17
N ASN A 43 -13.89 -0.43 -2.67
CA ASN A 43 -13.51 -1.80 -2.26
C ASN A 43 -13.24 -2.76 -3.46
N ALA A 44 -12.73 -2.26 -4.58
CA ALA A 44 -12.50 -3.06 -5.78
C ALA A 44 -11.18 -3.85 -5.73
N GLN A 45 -11.10 -4.93 -6.52
CA GLN A 45 -9.85 -5.64 -6.77
C GLN A 45 -8.80 -4.67 -7.33
N ILE A 46 -7.55 -4.83 -6.89
CA ILE A 46 -6.43 -3.98 -7.29
C ILE A 46 -5.46 -4.77 -8.15
N GLU A 47 -5.18 -4.21 -9.33
CA GLU A 47 -4.18 -4.72 -10.26
C GLU A 47 -3.03 -3.71 -10.40
N MET A 48 -1.81 -4.19 -10.14
CA MET A 48 -0.58 -3.43 -10.36
C MET A 48 0.29 -4.12 -11.39
N LYS A 49 0.75 -3.37 -12.40
CA LYS A 49 1.73 -3.84 -13.39
C LYS A 49 3.13 -3.65 -12.82
N LEU A 50 3.71 -4.73 -12.29
CA LEU A 50 5.03 -4.75 -11.71
C LEU A 50 5.98 -5.61 -12.55
N SER A 51 7.25 -5.22 -12.61
CA SER A 51 8.29 -6.06 -13.17
C SER A 51 8.56 -7.28 -12.27
N PRO A 52 9.12 -8.38 -12.76
CA PRO A 52 9.52 -9.49 -11.90
C PRO A 52 10.58 -9.06 -10.89
N ALA A 53 10.26 -9.15 -9.59
CA ALA A 53 11.16 -8.87 -8.48
C ALA A 53 10.57 -9.39 -7.16
N ARG A 54 11.35 -9.31 -6.08
CA ARG A 54 10.84 -9.42 -4.71
C ARG A 54 10.32 -8.07 -4.26
N TYR A 55 9.10 -8.07 -3.74
CA TYR A 55 8.40 -6.88 -3.31
C TYR A 55 8.01 -6.95 -1.83
N THR A 56 8.14 -5.82 -1.15
CA THR A 56 7.39 -5.50 0.06
C THR A 56 6.21 -4.64 -0.34
N ILE A 57 5.00 -5.18 -0.22
CA ILE A 57 3.77 -4.43 -0.47
C ILE A 57 3.34 -3.78 0.83
N VAL A 58 3.15 -2.47 0.82
CA VAL A 58 2.68 -1.69 1.98
C VAL A 58 1.32 -1.12 1.66
N THR A 59 0.37 -1.30 2.58
CA THR A 59 -0.98 -0.74 2.51
C THR A 59 -1.17 0.23 3.66
N ILE A 60 -1.72 1.41 3.37
CA ILE A 60 -1.98 2.44 4.38
C ILE A 60 -3.40 2.95 4.21
N ALA A 61 -4.15 2.98 5.29
CA ALA A 61 -5.54 3.39 5.30
C ALA A 61 -5.84 4.33 6.48
N GLY A 62 -6.90 5.12 6.37
CA GLY A 62 -7.28 6.08 7.40
C GLY A 62 -6.44 7.37 7.37
N LEU A 63 -5.88 7.72 6.21
CA LEU A 63 -5.12 8.96 6.06
C LEU A 63 -6.03 10.19 6.09
N GLY A 64 -5.66 11.15 6.92
CA GLY A 64 -6.21 12.51 6.91
C GLY A 64 -5.17 13.53 6.41
N GLU A 65 -5.54 14.81 6.45
CA GLU A 65 -4.72 15.93 5.97
C GLU A 65 -3.47 16.17 6.82
N GLU A 66 -3.42 15.57 8.02
CA GLU A 66 -2.28 15.65 8.92
C GLU A 66 -1.04 14.89 8.43
N TYR A 67 -1.21 14.02 7.43
CA TYR A 67 -0.15 13.25 6.82
C TYR A 67 0.25 13.82 5.45
N VAL A 68 1.51 13.62 5.09
CA VAL A 68 2.08 13.89 3.77
C VAL A 68 2.52 12.56 3.19
N ILE A 69 2.12 12.33 1.95
CA ILE A 69 2.65 11.25 1.13
C ILE A 69 3.86 11.82 0.39
N PRO A 70 5.06 11.28 0.62
CA PRO A 70 6.26 11.74 -0.09
C PRO A 70 6.08 11.60 -1.61
N GLU A 71 6.68 12.51 -2.38
CA GLU A 71 6.68 12.40 -3.85
C GLU A 71 7.44 11.15 -4.32
N ASN A 72 8.52 10.80 -3.63
CA ASN A 72 9.31 9.59 -3.85
C ASN A 72 9.34 8.77 -2.55
N PRO A 73 8.27 8.02 -2.25
CA PRO A 73 8.21 7.24 -1.02
C PRO A 73 9.27 6.13 -1.03
N ARG A 74 9.78 5.83 0.16
CA ARG A 74 10.70 4.71 0.41
C ARG A 74 10.11 3.78 1.46
N LEU A 75 10.58 2.54 1.52
CA LEU A 75 10.07 1.57 2.49
C LEU A 75 10.24 2.03 3.95
N ASP A 76 11.29 2.79 4.25
CA ASP A 76 11.58 3.38 5.56
C ASP A 76 10.94 4.77 5.77
N ASP A 77 10.38 5.37 4.71
CA ASP A 77 9.73 6.68 4.72
C ASP A 77 8.49 6.67 3.80
N VAL A 78 7.54 5.79 4.11
CA VAL A 78 6.35 5.59 3.26
C VAL A 78 5.35 6.74 3.43
N ILE A 79 5.28 7.31 4.63
CA ILE A 79 4.38 8.39 5.00
C ILE A 79 4.95 9.23 6.13
N VAL A 80 4.73 10.54 6.06
CA VAL A 80 5.25 11.50 7.04
C VAL A 80 4.10 12.19 7.76
N MET A 81 4.16 12.27 9.09
CA MET A 81 3.28 13.16 9.85
C MET A 81 3.79 14.60 9.74
N ARG A 82 2.91 15.55 9.41
CA ARG A 82 3.28 16.97 9.38
C ARG A 82 3.77 17.41 10.75
N ALA A 83 4.85 18.19 10.79
CA ALA A 83 5.42 18.69 12.04
C ALA A 83 4.38 19.46 12.87
N GLY A 84 4.30 19.15 14.16
CA GLY A 84 3.33 19.76 15.09
C GLY A 84 1.92 19.18 15.03
N ASN A 85 1.63 18.29 14.07
CA ASN A 85 0.33 17.63 14.01
C ASN A 85 0.26 16.37 14.89
N ARG A 86 -0.96 15.91 15.08
CA ARG A 86 -1.30 14.61 15.68
C ARG A 86 -2.40 14.01 14.84
N SER A 87 -2.48 12.68 14.82
CA SER A 87 -3.59 12.05 14.12
C SER A 87 -4.89 12.26 14.87
N ALA A 88 -5.93 12.66 14.14
CA ALA A 88 -7.28 12.80 14.70
C ALA A 88 -8.06 11.47 14.71
N ARG A 89 -7.51 10.44 14.06
CA ARG A 89 -8.12 9.11 13.92
C ARG A 89 -7.04 8.02 13.93
N ALA A 90 -7.46 6.78 14.03
CA ALA A 90 -6.53 5.66 13.86
C ALA A 90 -6.06 5.57 12.39
N MET A 91 -4.76 5.38 12.21
CA MET A 91 -4.17 4.95 10.94
C MET A 91 -3.95 3.43 11.01
N MET A 92 -4.21 2.73 9.91
CA MET A 92 -3.80 1.34 9.75
C MET A 92 -2.71 1.23 8.69
N MET A 93 -1.66 0.46 9.01
CA MET A 93 -0.61 0.09 8.08
C MET A 93 -0.42 -1.43 8.11
N GLY A 94 -0.39 -2.05 6.92
CA GLY A 94 -0.15 -3.47 6.75
C GLY A 94 0.96 -3.72 5.73
N THR A 95 1.77 -4.75 5.96
CA THR A 95 2.85 -5.15 5.03
C THR A 95 2.73 -6.61 4.66
N VAL A 96 3.08 -6.93 3.41
CA VAL A 96 3.19 -8.32 2.94
C VAL A 96 4.39 -8.47 2.00
N LEU A 97 5.12 -9.56 2.17
CA LEU A 97 6.22 -9.92 1.27
C LEU A 97 5.66 -10.75 0.11
N SER A 98 5.99 -10.36 -1.11
CA SER A 98 5.58 -11.04 -2.33
C SER A 98 6.77 -11.27 -3.24
N ASN A 99 6.87 -12.45 -3.84
CA ASN A 99 7.86 -12.73 -4.87
C ASN A 99 7.14 -12.85 -6.21
N LEU A 100 7.45 -11.96 -7.15
CA LEU A 100 6.92 -12.00 -8.50
C LEU A 100 8.00 -12.54 -9.44
N PHE A 101 7.82 -13.76 -9.93
CA PHE A 101 8.73 -14.41 -10.85
C PHE A 101 8.23 -14.29 -12.30
N SER A 102 9.15 -14.11 -13.24
CA SER A 102 8.84 -14.30 -14.67
C SER A 102 8.79 -15.79 -14.94
N VAL A 103 7.63 -16.32 -15.33
CA VAL A 103 7.54 -17.67 -15.87
C VAL A 103 7.66 -17.54 -17.39
N PHE A 104 8.75 -18.07 -17.95
CA PHE A 104 8.98 -18.14 -19.40
C PHE A 104 8.24 -19.32 -20.01
#